data_AF-A0A8C3BLS3-F1
#
_entry.id   AF-A0A8C3BLS3-F1
#
_cell.length_a   1.000
_cell.length_b   1.000
_cell.length_c   1.000
_cell.angle_alpha   90.00
_cell.angle_beta   90.00
_cell.angle_gamma   90.00
#
_symmetry.space_group_name_H-M   'P 1'
#
loop_
_entity.id
_entity.type
_entity.pdbx_description
1 polymer ?
#
loop_
_entity_poly.entity_id
_entity_poly.type
_entity_poly.pdbx_seq_one_letter_code
_entity_poly.pdbx_strand_id
1 'polypeptide(L)'
;IAGKACPWSQDEALQQALMNEWSVSFTSLYNLLKAKLCPYFYVCTYQFTVLFRAAGLAGSDVITAVISPTTRGLREAMRNEGIEFSLPLVEESRTRKQKNSEYCPPKTDSVFLREPATSDDDESFSWLEEMGVRDKVKKQDAISIKLQKEKHEVQVDHKPESLALVKGTNTFTLLNFLINCKSLVAVAGPQAGLPPTLLSPIAFRGGTMQTLKARSINAKARVRLAYEDVFSLEVIGPVMPHSLHSLTMLLKAAQRGAFSAVLYTHEPTAVFSSCELLQETICKALPKCGLHSKTLDQLSQLPTLGKSSIRFLEMKDYAYTWRS
;
A
#
# COMPACT_ATOMS: atom_id res chain seq x y z
N ILE A 1 24.28 -19.03 -14.46
CA ILE A 1 23.33 -19.10 -15.60
C ILE A 1 23.51 -17.82 -16.38
N ALA A 2 24.14 -17.90 -17.56
CA ALA A 2 24.52 -16.76 -18.39
C ALA A 2 23.29 -15.93 -18.79
N GLY A 3 23.46 -14.60 -18.82
CA GLY A 3 22.41 -13.64 -19.10
C GLY A 3 21.73 -13.91 -20.43
N LYS A 4 20.46 -14.32 -20.36
CA LYS A 4 19.57 -14.13 -21.51
C LYS A 4 19.46 -12.63 -21.70
N ALA A 5 20.11 -12.11 -22.74
CA ALA A 5 19.86 -10.75 -23.20
C ALA A 5 18.34 -10.60 -23.33
N CYS A 6 17.76 -9.62 -22.66
CA CYS A 6 16.35 -9.31 -22.80
C CYS A 6 16.20 -8.60 -24.14
N PRO A 7 15.72 -9.25 -25.21
CA PRO A 7 15.76 -8.65 -26.55
C PRO A 7 14.95 -7.35 -26.62
N TRP A 8 13.92 -7.22 -25.78
CA TRP A 8 13.12 -6.00 -25.65
C TRP A 8 13.85 -4.84 -24.95
N SER A 9 14.90 -5.08 -24.15
CA SER A 9 15.57 -4.01 -23.42
C SER A 9 16.49 -3.15 -24.31
N GLN A 10 16.82 -3.63 -25.51
CA GLN A 10 17.72 -2.96 -26.47
C GLN A 10 16.98 -2.33 -27.65
N ASP A 11 15.71 -2.70 -27.87
CA ASP A 11 14.90 -2.22 -28.98
C ASP A 11 14.02 -1.04 -28.52
N GLU A 12 14.48 0.19 -28.80
CA GLU A 12 13.75 1.42 -28.45
C GLU A 12 12.40 1.52 -29.16
N ALA A 13 12.27 1.03 -30.40
CA ALA A 13 11.03 1.09 -31.15
C ALA A 13 9.97 0.17 -30.52
N LEU A 14 10.39 -1.03 -30.10
CA LEU A 14 9.53 -1.95 -29.36
C LEU A 14 9.12 -1.38 -28.00
N GLN A 15 10.06 -0.79 -27.25
CA GLN A 15 9.75 -0.15 -25.96
C GLN A 15 8.72 0.97 -26.11
N GLN A 16 8.88 1.81 -27.13
CA GLN A 16 7.94 2.88 -27.42
C GLN A 16 6.56 2.32 -27.79
N ALA A 17 6.51 1.26 -28.61
CA ALA A 17 5.25 0.60 -28.95
C ALA A 17 4.55 0.01 -27.70
N LEU A 18 5.29 -0.65 -26.81
CA LEU A 18 4.77 -1.20 -25.55
C LEU A 18 4.25 -0.09 -24.63
N MET A 19 4.98 1.01 -24.49
CA MET A 19 4.54 2.16 -23.70
C MET A 19 3.29 2.83 -24.28
N ASN A 20 3.16 2.92 -25.60
CA ASN A 20 1.98 3.46 -26.26
C ASN A 20 0.74 2.59 -25.99
N GLU A 21 0.85 1.27 -26.17
CA GLU A 21 -0.24 0.32 -25.88
C GLU A 21 -0.60 0.30 -24.39
N TRP A 22 0.39 0.37 -23.51
CA TRP A 22 0.17 0.50 -22.07
C TRP A 22 -0.59 1.78 -21.72
N SER A 23 -0.23 2.92 -22.33
CA SER A 23 -0.89 4.20 -22.09
C SER A 23 -2.38 4.13 -22.47
N VAL A 24 -2.68 3.54 -23.63
CA VAL A 24 -4.06 3.30 -24.08
C VAL A 24 -4.82 2.40 -23.11
N SER A 25 -4.19 1.33 -22.62
CA SER A 25 -4.78 0.39 -21.66
C SER A 25 -5.04 1.06 -20.30
N PHE A 26 -4.11 1.88 -19.84
CA PHE A 26 -4.20 2.63 -18.58
C PHE A 26 -5.31 3.69 -18.64
N THR A 27 -5.39 4.47 -19.72
CA THR A 27 -6.49 5.41 -19.95
C THR A 27 -7.84 4.69 -20.02
N SER A 28 -7.89 3.52 -20.67
CA SER A 28 -9.11 2.69 -20.71
C SER A 28 -9.55 2.29 -19.30
N LEU A 29 -8.64 1.85 -18.44
CA LEU A 29 -8.94 1.51 -17.04
C LEU A 29 -9.44 2.71 -16.24
N TYR A 30 -8.80 3.87 -16.40
CA TYR A 30 -9.23 5.10 -15.73
C TYR A 30 -10.65 5.51 -16.17
N ASN A 31 -10.99 5.36 -17.45
CA ASN A 31 -12.33 5.62 -17.95
C ASN A 31 -13.37 4.64 -17.36
N LEU A 32 -13.03 3.35 -17.23
CA LEU A 32 -13.90 2.37 -16.56
C LEU A 32 -14.11 2.70 -15.07
N LEU A 33 -13.06 3.18 -14.39
CA LEU A 33 -13.14 3.65 -13.01
C LEU A 33 -14.08 4.86 -12.88
N LYS A 34 -13.92 5.85 -13.76
CA LYS A 34 -14.79 7.05 -13.82
C LYS A 34 -16.24 6.70 -14.14
N ALA A 35 -16.47 5.72 -15.00
CA ALA A 35 -17.78 5.20 -15.35
C ALA A 35 -18.39 4.30 -14.25
N LYS A 36 -17.67 4.06 -13.13
CA LYS A 36 -18.09 3.14 -12.05
C LYS A 36 -18.32 1.70 -12.54
N LEU A 37 -17.68 1.35 -13.65
CA LEU A 37 -17.67 -0.01 -14.19
C LEU A 37 -16.52 -0.81 -13.61
N CYS A 38 -15.44 -0.17 -13.17
CA CYS A 38 -14.35 -0.80 -12.43
C CYS A 38 -14.29 -0.24 -11.00
N PRO A 39 -14.26 -1.08 -9.95
CA PRO A 39 -14.24 -0.61 -8.56
C PRO A 39 -12.84 -0.13 -8.15
N TYR A 40 -11.80 -0.84 -8.59
CA TYR A 40 -10.41 -0.48 -8.33
C TYR A 40 -9.50 -1.14 -9.38
N PHE A 41 -8.31 -0.59 -9.58
CA PHE A 41 -7.25 -1.26 -10.32
C PHE A 41 -5.88 -0.86 -9.76
N TYR A 42 -4.87 -1.65 -10.07
CA TYR A 42 -3.50 -1.45 -9.63
C TYR A 42 -2.57 -1.18 -10.81
N VAL A 43 -1.58 -0.32 -10.55
CA VAL A 43 -0.41 -0.11 -11.39
C VAL A 43 0.80 -0.55 -10.57
N CYS A 44 1.40 -1.68 -10.96
CA CYS A 44 2.54 -2.26 -10.27
C CYS A 44 3.82 -1.92 -11.02
N THR A 45 4.58 -0.95 -10.52
CA THR A 45 5.90 -0.60 -11.03
C THR A 45 6.97 -1.40 -10.26
N TYR A 46 8.23 -1.26 -10.69
CA TYR A 46 9.36 -1.91 -10.02
C TYR A 46 9.74 -1.25 -8.68
N GLN A 47 9.30 0.00 -8.42
CA GLN A 47 9.61 0.75 -7.20
C GLN A 47 8.41 0.97 -6.29
N PHE A 48 7.22 1.10 -6.88
CA PHE A 48 6.02 1.46 -6.16
C PHE A 48 4.77 0.86 -6.80
N THR A 49 3.71 0.78 -6.02
CA THR A 49 2.39 0.38 -6.50
C THR A 49 1.44 1.56 -6.34
N VAL A 50 0.58 1.75 -7.34
CA VAL A 50 -0.54 2.69 -7.28
C VAL A 50 -1.84 1.91 -7.28
N LEU A 51 -2.73 2.23 -6.36
CA LEU A 51 -4.08 1.69 -6.29
C LEU A 51 -5.07 2.82 -6.57
N PHE A 52 -5.76 2.73 -7.71
CA PHE A 52 -6.87 3.61 -8.04
C PHE A 52 -8.17 2.99 -7.56
N ARG A 53 -9.04 3.79 -6.93
CA ARG A 53 -10.35 3.37 -6.41
C ARG A 53 -11.44 4.29 -6.92
N ALA A 54 -12.56 3.70 -7.31
CA ALA A 54 -13.72 4.42 -7.78
C ALA A 54 -14.39 5.17 -6.61
N ALA A 55 -15.11 6.23 -6.96
CA ALA A 55 -16.00 6.93 -6.04
C ALA A 55 -17.04 5.96 -5.45
N GLY A 56 -17.15 5.94 -4.12
CA GLY A 56 -18.00 5.04 -3.34
C GLY A 56 -17.26 3.86 -2.71
N LEU A 57 -15.96 3.70 -2.96
CA LEU A 57 -15.12 2.67 -2.34
C LEU A 57 -14.36 3.24 -1.13
N ALA A 58 -14.21 2.45 -0.07
CA ALA A 58 -13.46 2.81 1.13
C ALA A 58 -13.85 4.17 1.77
N GLY A 59 -15.13 4.55 1.72
CA GLY A 59 -15.62 5.77 2.37
C GLY A 59 -15.22 7.08 1.70
N SER A 60 -14.90 7.09 0.40
CA SER A 60 -14.71 8.34 -0.36
C SER A 60 -15.79 8.50 -1.43
N ASP A 61 -16.34 9.70 -1.55
CA ASP A 61 -17.31 10.10 -2.58
C ASP A 61 -16.66 10.46 -3.93
N VAL A 62 -15.33 10.58 -3.96
CA VAL A 62 -14.53 10.88 -5.14
C VAL A 62 -13.59 9.72 -5.52
N ILE A 63 -13.04 9.77 -6.72
CA ILE A 63 -11.97 8.85 -7.13
C ILE A 63 -10.74 9.13 -6.27
N THR A 64 -10.10 8.07 -5.77
CA THR A 64 -8.88 8.18 -4.97
C THR A 64 -7.77 7.34 -5.58
N ALA A 65 -6.53 7.78 -5.42
CA ALA A 65 -5.34 7.04 -5.81
C ALA A 65 -4.37 7.00 -4.63
N VAL A 66 -3.95 5.79 -4.27
CA VAL A 66 -3.02 5.53 -3.16
C VAL A 66 -1.72 5.03 -3.74
N ILE A 67 -0.59 5.63 -3.36
CA ILE A 67 0.74 5.27 -3.86
C ILE A 67 1.59 4.79 -2.68
N SER A 68 2.21 3.62 -2.80
CA SER A 68 3.14 3.10 -1.80
C SER A 68 4.15 2.09 -2.38
N PRO A 69 5.41 2.10 -1.92
CA PRO A 69 6.03 3.16 -1.13
C PRO A 69 6.33 4.38 -2.02
N THR A 70 6.44 5.58 -1.43
CA THR A 70 6.90 6.77 -2.16
C THR A 70 8.30 7.18 -1.75
N THR A 71 8.94 7.97 -2.61
CA THR A 71 10.24 8.61 -2.34
C THR A 71 10.07 10.12 -2.36
N ARG A 72 11.03 10.84 -1.78
CA ARG A 72 11.09 12.30 -1.88
C ARG A 72 11.05 12.77 -3.34
N GLY A 73 11.86 12.16 -4.21
CA GLY A 73 11.92 12.52 -5.63
C GLY A 73 10.57 12.37 -6.35
N LEU A 74 9.85 11.27 -6.09
CA LEU A 74 8.51 11.07 -6.63
C LEU A 74 7.52 12.12 -6.11
N ARG A 75 7.57 12.40 -4.80
CA ARG A 75 6.72 13.41 -4.15
C ARG A 75 6.98 14.83 -4.67
N GLU A 76 8.24 15.18 -4.92
CA GLU A 76 8.62 16.47 -5.52
C GLU A 76 8.17 16.56 -6.97
N ALA A 77 8.39 15.52 -7.78
CA ALA A 77 7.91 15.47 -9.15
C ALA A 77 6.38 15.63 -9.24
N MET A 78 5.64 14.97 -8.36
CA MET A 78 4.19 15.14 -8.26
C MET A 78 3.79 16.58 -7.92
N ARG A 79 4.45 17.24 -6.97
CA ARG A 79 4.19 18.65 -6.63
C ARG A 79 4.50 19.59 -7.79
N ASN A 80 5.57 19.33 -8.53
CA ASN A 80 5.97 20.15 -9.67
C ASN A 80 4.94 20.10 -10.81
N GLU A 81 4.25 18.97 -10.95
CA GLU A 81 3.13 18.77 -11.89
C GLU A 81 1.78 19.27 -11.34
N GLY A 82 1.79 19.94 -10.18
CA GLY A 82 0.58 20.48 -9.55
C GLY A 82 -0.32 19.41 -8.92
N ILE A 83 0.19 18.22 -8.62
CA ILE A 83 -0.58 17.15 -7.98
C ILE A 83 -0.55 17.35 -6.46
N GLU A 84 -1.71 17.67 -5.89
CA GLU A 84 -1.87 17.72 -4.43
C GLU A 84 -2.10 16.31 -3.88
N PHE A 85 -1.38 15.97 -2.81
CA PHE A 85 -1.51 14.71 -2.09
C PHE A 85 -1.34 14.93 -0.59
N SER A 86 -1.94 14.04 0.21
CA SER A 86 -1.70 13.97 1.65
C SER A 86 -0.82 12.76 2.02
N LEU A 87 -0.15 12.83 3.17
CA LEU A 87 0.65 11.75 3.75
C LEU A 87 0.01 11.26 5.05
N PRO A 88 -1.12 10.56 4.95
CA PRO A 88 -2.00 10.32 6.09
C PRO A 88 -1.34 9.52 7.23
N LEU A 89 -0.48 8.55 6.93
CA LEU A 89 0.19 7.73 7.94
C LEU A 89 1.25 8.51 8.74
N VAL A 90 1.84 9.55 8.14
CA VAL A 90 2.79 10.45 8.80
C VAL A 90 2.04 11.44 9.68
N GLU A 91 0.94 12.00 9.18
CA GLU A 91 0.09 12.95 9.92
C GLU A 91 -0.46 12.31 11.21
N GLU A 92 -0.97 11.08 11.13
CA GLU A 92 -1.46 10.33 12.29
C GLU A 92 -0.38 10.12 13.37
N SER A 93 0.85 9.78 12.95
CA SER A 93 1.96 9.56 13.89
C SER A 93 2.31 10.83 14.67
N ARG A 94 2.15 12.01 14.07
CA ARG A 94 2.37 13.32 14.72
C ARG A 94 1.27 13.61 15.73
N THR A 95 0.01 13.42 15.35
CA THR A 95 -1.14 13.65 16.23
C THR A 95 -1.10 12.74 17.46
N ARG A 96 -0.68 11.47 17.32
CA ARG A 96 -0.55 10.54 18.45
C ARG A 96 0.59 10.92 19.40
N LYS A 97 1.73 11.38 18.89
CA LYS A 97 2.84 11.87 19.72
C LYS A 97 2.46 13.12 20.52
N GLN A 98 1.71 14.04 19.90
CA GLN A 98 1.26 15.26 20.55
C GLN A 98 0.22 15.00 21.66
N LYS A 99 -0.67 14.02 21.48
CA LYS A 99 -1.62 13.59 22.54
C LYS A 99 -0.95 12.87 23.71
N ASN A 100 0.16 12.16 23.48
CA ASN A 100 0.90 11.49 24.55
C ASN A 100 1.76 12.44 25.39
N SER A 101 2.13 13.62 24.88
CA SER A 101 2.90 14.63 25.63
C SER A 101 2.05 15.50 26.57
N GLU A 102 0.72 15.45 26.49
CA GLU A 102 -0.20 16.19 27.37
C GLU A 102 -0.58 15.44 28.65
N TYR A 103 -0.06 14.22 28.87
CA TYR A 103 -0.33 13.43 30.08
C TYR A 103 0.98 13.17 30.87
N CYS A 104 1.37 14.14 31.70
CA CYS A 104 2.35 13.91 32.76
C CYS A 104 1.63 13.40 34.02
N PRO A 105 1.76 12.12 34.42
CA PRO A 105 1.41 11.73 35.79
C PRO A 105 2.49 12.24 36.76
N PRO A 106 2.13 12.57 38.02
CA PRO A 106 3.09 13.07 38.99
C PRO A 106 4.14 12.00 39.34
N LYS A 107 5.39 12.45 39.42
CA LYS A 107 6.58 11.65 39.76
C LYS A 107 6.41 10.98 41.13
N THR A 108 6.76 9.71 41.23
CA THR A 108 7.08 9.05 42.51
C THR A 108 8.38 8.29 42.34
N ASP A 109 9.30 8.53 43.25
CA ASP A 109 10.67 8.03 43.26
C ASP A 109 10.74 6.50 43.34
N SER A 110 11.45 5.88 42.40
CA SER A 110 12.10 4.58 42.65
C SER A 110 13.26 4.37 41.66
N VAL A 111 14.47 4.43 42.22
CA VAL A 111 15.76 4.07 41.63
C VAL A 111 15.73 2.60 41.19
N PHE A 112 16.14 2.27 39.96
CA PHE A 112 17.01 1.14 39.63
C PHE A 112 17.42 1.12 38.13
N LEU A 113 18.72 1.32 37.91
CA LEU A 113 19.66 0.86 36.87
C LEU A 113 19.22 0.76 35.38
N ARG A 114 19.74 1.69 34.58
CA ARG A 114 19.83 1.66 33.10
C ARG A 114 21.15 1.02 32.65
N GLU A 115 21.09 0.26 31.55
CA GLU A 115 22.20 0.11 30.59
C GLU A 115 21.69 0.45 29.17
N PRO A 116 22.59 0.84 28.24
CA PRO A 116 22.35 1.98 27.36
C PRO A 116 21.73 1.59 26.02
N ALA A 117 20.63 2.26 25.66
CA ALA A 117 20.25 2.43 24.26
C ALA A 117 20.85 3.75 23.77
N THR A 118 21.64 3.63 22.71
CA THR A 118 22.48 4.66 22.14
C THR A 118 21.71 5.76 21.40
N SER A 119 22.28 6.97 21.46
CA SER A 119 22.10 8.13 20.59
C SER A 119 20.95 9.08 20.91
N ASP A 120 21.09 9.75 22.05
CA ASP A 120 20.67 11.13 22.28
C ASP A 120 21.19 12.10 21.20
N ASP A 121 20.30 12.87 20.57
CA ASP A 121 20.62 14.18 19.99
C ASP A 121 19.74 15.30 20.57
N ASP A 122 18.76 14.96 21.42
CA ASP A 122 17.91 15.95 22.11
C ASP A 122 18.54 16.46 23.42
N GLU A 123 19.66 15.88 23.85
CA GLU A 123 20.42 16.30 25.05
C GLU A 123 21.54 17.32 24.75
N SER A 124 21.69 17.75 23.49
CA SER A 124 22.80 18.64 23.07
C SER A 124 22.65 20.11 23.53
N PHE A 125 21.52 20.50 24.13
CA PHE A 125 21.24 21.90 24.48
C PHE A 125 21.16 22.21 25.99
N SER A 126 21.29 21.22 26.88
CA SER A 126 21.24 21.44 28.33
C SER A 126 22.51 22.11 28.89
N TRP A 127 23.69 21.80 28.34
CA TRP A 127 24.96 22.44 28.78
C TRP A 127 25.05 23.93 28.39
N LEU A 128 24.33 24.36 27.35
CA LEU A 128 24.27 25.76 26.90
C LEU A 128 23.48 26.65 27.89
N GLU A 129 22.55 26.06 28.65
CA GLU A 129 21.84 26.71 29.74
C GLU A 129 22.74 26.95 30.95
N GLU A 130 23.58 25.96 31.28
CA GLU A 130 24.47 26.00 32.44
C GLU A 130 25.65 26.98 32.26
N MET A 131 26.06 27.25 31.01
CA MET A 131 27.15 28.18 30.68
C MET A 131 26.72 29.62 30.37
N GLY A 132 25.43 29.95 30.46
CA GLY A 132 24.94 31.32 30.29
C GLY A 132 25.06 31.90 28.86
N VAL A 133 25.21 31.06 27.83
CA VAL A 133 25.43 31.49 26.43
C VAL A 133 24.12 31.58 25.64
N ARG A 134 23.10 32.21 26.21
CA ARG A 134 21.82 32.43 25.48
C ARG A 134 21.82 33.70 24.63
N ASP A 135 22.58 34.73 24.99
CA ASP A 135 22.45 36.06 24.36
C ASP A 135 23.15 36.20 22.98
N LYS A 136 23.75 35.13 22.44
CA LYS A 136 24.39 35.17 21.10
C LYS A 136 23.96 34.09 20.13
N VAL A 137 23.06 33.17 20.49
CA VAL A 137 22.47 32.25 19.51
C VAL A 137 21.31 32.97 18.82
N LYS A 138 21.67 33.77 17.82
CA LYS A 138 20.77 34.32 16.81
C LYS A 138 19.74 33.26 16.39
N LYS A 139 18.47 33.69 16.35
CA LYS A 139 17.32 33.05 15.69
C LYS A 139 17.72 31.91 14.77
N GLN A 140 17.24 30.69 15.05
CA GLN A 140 17.39 29.53 14.16
C GLN A 140 17.20 29.94 12.70
N ASP A 141 18.28 29.87 11.92
CA ASP A 141 18.27 30.25 10.52
C ASP A 141 17.30 29.34 9.76
N ALA A 142 16.50 29.91 8.85
CA ALA A 142 15.53 29.17 8.02
C ALA A 142 16.15 27.96 7.28
N ILE A 143 17.47 27.94 7.14
CA ILE A 143 18.28 26.85 6.57
C ILE A 143 18.28 25.62 7.50
N SER A 144 18.41 25.81 8.81
CA SER A 144 18.37 24.72 9.81
C SER A 144 16.99 24.05 9.89
N ILE A 145 15.92 24.85 9.82
CA ILE A 145 14.53 24.37 9.80
C ILE A 145 14.23 23.63 8.49
N LYS A 146 14.73 24.13 7.35
CA LYS A 146 14.64 23.43 6.06
C LYS A 146 15.39 22.09 6.09
N LEU A 147 16.62 22.06 6.61
CA LEU A 147 17.42 20.83 6.74
C LEU A 147 16.75 19.80 7.66
N GLN A 148 16.12 20.23 8.75
CA GLN A 148 15.37 19.32 9.64
C GLN A 148 14.10 18.80 8.97
N LYS A 149 13.35 19.65 8.24
CA LYS A 149 12.19 19.24 7.44
C LYS A 149 12.60 18.26 6.33
N GLU A 150 13.72 18.50 5.67
CA GLU A 150 14.30 17.62 4.65
C GLU A 150 14.76 16.28 5.24
N LYS A 151 15.46 16.28 6.38
CA LYS A 151 15.83 15.04 7.09
C LYS A 151 14.60 14.20 7.46
N HIS A 152 13.53 14.84 7.92
CA HIS A 152 12.30 14.14 8.31
C HIS A 152 11.51 13.63 7.10
N GLU A 153 11.49 14.36 5.98
CA GLU A 153 10.88 13.89 4.74
C GLU A 153 11.61 12.68 4.16
N VAL A 154 12.94 12.66 4.23
CA VAL A 154 13.77 11.54 3.74
C VAL A 154 13.67 10.29 4.63
N GLN A 155 13.42 10.43 5.93
CA GLN A 155 13.31 9.29 6.87
C GLN A 155 12.11 8.36 6.61
N VAL A 156 11.12 8.82 5.86
CA VAL A 156 9.92 8.05 5.51
C VAL A 156 10.08 7.32 4.17
N ASP A 157 11.08 7.68 3.36
CA ASP A 157 11.24 7.13 2.01
C ASP A 157 11.35 5.60 2.02
N HIS A 158 10.72 4.97 1.03
CA HIS A 158 10.66 3.51 0.86
C HIS A 158 9.93 2.74 1.97
N LYS A 159 9.37 3.42 2.97
CA LYS A 159 8.62 2.77 4.05
C LYS A 159 7.12 2.78 3.79
N PRO A 160 6.35 1.83 4.35
CA PRO A 160 4.89 1.84 4.26
C PRO A 160 4.25 3.17 4.72
N GLU A 161 4.86 3.88 5.67
CA GLU A 161 4.37 5.18 6.14
C GLU A 161 4.43 6.29 5.09
N SER A 162 5.20 6.12 4.01
CA SER A 162 5.28 7.07 2.89
C SER A 162 4.06 7.05 1.97
N LEU A 163 2.98 6.37 2.36
CA LEU A 163 1.75 6.30 1.59
C LEU A 163 1.26 7.71 1.23
N ALA A 164 1.14 7.97 -0.06
CA ALA A 164 0.58 9.21 -0.59
C ALA A 164 -0.85 8.97 -1.09
N LEU A 165 -1.77 9.83 -0.66
CA LEU A 165 -3.17 9.80 -1.04
C LEU A 165 -3.50 10.99 -1.93
N VAL A 166 -3.92 10.72 -3.15
CA VAL A 166 -4.41 11.71 -4.13
C VAL A 166 -5.92 11.54 -4.27
N LYS A 167 -6.67 12.64 -4.27
CA LYS A 167 -8.15 12.63 -4.33
C LYS A 167 -8.68 13.47 -5.49
N GLY A 168 -9.86 13.10 -5.98
CA GLY A 168 -10.65 13.92 -6.89
C GLY A 168 -9.99 14.13 -8.26
N THR A 169 -10.04 15.37 -8.75
CA THR A 169 -9.52 15.78 -10.07
C THR A 169 -8.02 15.54 -10.22
N ASN A 170 -7.26 15.60 -9.12
CA ASN A 170 -5.82 15.35 -9.11
C ASN A 170 -5.45 13.91 -9.51
N THR A 171 -6.40 12.97 -9.45
CA THR A 171 -6.19 11.59 -9.92
C THR A 171 -6.04 11.51 -11.44
N PHE A 172 -6.66 12.42 -12.19
CA PHE A 172 -6.48 12.51 -13.64
C PHE A 172 -5.13 13.15 -13.99
N THR A 173 -4.71 14.17 -13.24
CA THR A 173 -3.37 14.73 -13.36
C THR A 173 -2.31 13.68 -13.05
N LEU A 174 -2.53 12.85 -12.02
CA LEU A 174 -1.68 11.71 -11.70
C LEU A 174 -1.60 10.67 -12.83
N LEU A 175 -2.73 10.35 -13.48
CA LEU A 175 -2.76 9.48 -14.66
C LEU A 175 -1.81 10.02 -15.74
N ASN A 176 -1.95 11.30 -16.09
CA ASN A 176 -1.12 11.94 -17.12
C ASN A 176 0.36 12.01 -16.70
N PHE A 177 0.64 12.31 -15.44
CA PHE A 177 2.00 12.27 -14.90
C PHE A 177 2.62 10.89 -15.07
N LEU A 178 1.93 9.83 -14.64
CA LEU A 178 2.43 8.45 -14.73
C LEU A 178 2.64 8.01 -16.19
N ILE A 179 1.78 8.46 -17.12
CA ILE A 179 1.95 8.17 -18.55
C ILE A 179 3.23 8.79 -19.11
N ASN A 180 3.57 10.01 -18.68
CA ASN A 180 4.74 10.74 -19.16
C ASN A 180 5.99 10.53 -18.30
N CYS A 181 5.90 9.76 -17.22
CA CYS A 181 6.95 9.58 -16.24
C CYS A 181 8.04 8.62 -16.78
N LYS A 182 9.20 9.17 -17.13
CA LYS A 182 10.34 8.38 -17.64
C LYS A 182 10.92 7.40 -16.62
N SER A 183 10.82 7.71 -15.32
CA SER A 183 11.32 6.86 -14.24
C SER A 183 10.38 5.70 -13.87
N LEU A 184 9.26 5.55 -14.59
CA LEU A 184 8.28 4.49 -14.36
C LEU A 184 8.78 3.12 -14.86
N VAL A 185 9.66 3.13 -15.86
CA VAL A 185 10.25 1.94 -16.48
C VAL A 185 11.63 1.68 -15.89
N ALA A 186 11.91 0.42 -15.53
CA ALA A 186 13.22 0.04 -15.04
C ALA A 186 14.27 0.21 -16.16
N VAL A 187 15.41 0.82 -15.82
CA VAL A 187 16.53 1.02 -16.77
C VAL A 187 17.37 -0.25 -16.89
N ALA A 188 17.42 -1.07 -15.83
CA ALA A 188 18.24 -2.26 -15.76
C ALA A 188 17.50 -3.41 -15.04
N GLY A 189 17.97 -4.64 -15.29
CA GLY A 189 17.43 -5.85 -14.69
C GLY A 189 16.38 -6.56 -15.55
N PRO A 190 15.71 -7.60 -15.00
CA PRO A 190 14.79 -8.45 -15.76
C PRO A 190 13.55 -7.73 -16.32
N GLN A 191 13.19 -6.60 -15.73
CA GLN A 191 12.05 -5.76 -16.12
C GLN A 191 12.47 -4.55 -16.97
N ALA A 192 13.74 -4.49 -17.40
CA ALA A 192 14.25 -3.36 -18.15
C ALA A 192 13.47 -3.13 -19.45
N GLY A 193 13.06 -1.89 -19.70
CA GLY A 193 12.31 -1.50 -20.90
C GLY A 193 10.84 -1.95 -20.94
N LEU A 194 10.31 -2.57 -19.87
CA LEU A 194 8.90 -2.98 -19.82
C LEU A 194 8.02 -1.95 -19.08
N PRO A 195 6.83 -1.64 -19.61
CA PRO A 195 5.85 -0.83 -18.88
C PRO A 195 5.38 -1.52 -17.59
N PRO A 196 4.89 -0.78 -16.60
CA PRO A 196 4.31 -1.36 -15.40
C PRO A 196 3.14 -2.29 -15.68
N THR A 197 2.96 -3.26 -14.78
CA THR A 197 1.85 -4.20 -14.88
C THR A 197 0.55 -3.56 -14.40
N LEU A 198 -0.49 -3.60 -15.22
CA LEU A 198 -1.84 -3.18 -14.87
C LEU A 198 -2.64 -4.40 -14.40
N LEU A 199 -3.21 -4.34 -13.20
CA LEU A 199 -4.06 -5.41 -12.66
C LEU A 199 -5.44 -4.85 -12.31
N SER A 200 -6.49 -5.51 -12.80
CA SER A 200 -7.88 -5.10 -12.61
C SER A 200 -8.74 -6.33 -12.34
N PRO A 201 -9.77 -6.22 -11.47
CA PRO A 201 -10.76 -7.28 -11.29
C PRO A 201 -11.69 -7.44 -12.51
N ILE A 202 -11.63 -6.53 -13.48
CA ILE A 202 -12.50 -6.51 -14.66
C ILE A 202 -11.65 -6.40 -15.93
N ALA A 203 -12.16 -6.99 -17.01
CA ALA A 203 -11.58 -6.88 -18.33
C ALA A 203 -11.46 -5.42 -18.79
N PHE A 204 -10.34 -5.13 -19.47
CA PHE A 204 -10.04 -3.82 -20.02
C PHE A 204 -9.28 -4.00 -21.34
N ARG A 205 -9.20 -2.92 -22.13
CA ARG A 205 -8.46 -2.95 -23.41
C ARG A 205 -7.00 -3.32 -23.16
N GLY A 206 -6.48 -4.30 -23.92
CA GLY A 206 -5.12 -4.81 -23.74
C GLY A 206 -4.93 -5.76 -22.55
N GLY A 207 -5.96 -5.94 -21.72
CA GLY A 207 -5.95 -6.88 -20.61
C GLY A 207 -6.00 -8.33 -21.10
N THR A 208 -5.23 -9.20 -20.43
CA THR A 208 -5.28 -10.65 -20.65
C THR A 208 -5.57 -11.36 -19.32
N MET A 209 -6.31 -12.47 -19.38
CA MET A 209 -6.59 -13.29 -18.20
C MET A 209 -5.53 -14.38 -18.08
N GLN A 210 -4.83 -14.41 -16.95
CA GLN A 210 -3.88 -15.47 -16.62
C GLN A 210 -4.36 -16.22 -15.38
N THR A 211 -4.36 -17.55 -15.46
CA THR A 211 -4.70 -18.41 -14.33
C THR A 211 -3.55 -18.45 -13.32
N LEU A 212 -3.84 -18.17 -12.05
CA LEU A 212 -2.88 -18.36 -10.96
C LEU A 212 -2.51 -19.85 -10.86
N LYS A 213 -1.24 -20.14 -10.51
CA LYS A 213 -0.80 -21.51 -10.31
C LYS A 213 -1.32 -22.00 -8.98
N ALA A 214 -2.25 -22.95 -8.98
CA ALA A 214 -2.78 -23.56 -7.77
C ALA A 214 -2.28 -25.00 -7.64
N ARG A 215 -1.77 -25.37 -6.46
CA ARG A 215 -1.38 -26.73 -6.10
C ARG A 215 -2.25 -27.20 -4.95
N SER A 216 -2.89 -28.35 -5.12
CA SER A 216 -3.63 -29.01 -4.04
C SER A 216 -2.81 -30.18 -3.51
N ILE A 217 -2.75 -30.31 -2.19
CA ILE A 217 -2.05 -31.36 -1.47
C ILE A 217 -3.04 -32.02 -0.52
N ASN A 218 -3.18 -33.34 -0.62
CA ASN A 218 -3.99 -34.13 0.30
C ASN A 218 -3.05 -34.90 1.21
N ALA A 219 -3.15 -34.67 2.51
CA ALA A 219 -2.32 -35.31 3.53
C ALA A 219 -3.21 -35.99 4.57
N LYS A 220 -2.72 -37.05 5.21
CA LYS A 220 -3.40 -37.66 6.34
C LYS A 220 -2.74 -37.20 7.62
N ALA A 221 -3.43 -36.39 8.42
CA ALA A 221 -2.94 -35.96 9.72
C ALA A 221 -3.47 -36.90 10.81
N ARG A 222 -2.61 -37.29 11.74
CA ARG A 222 -3.02 -38.11 12.89
C ARG A 222 -3.42 -37.18 14.03
N VAL A 223 -4.71 -37.05 14.28
CA VAL A 223 -5.24 -36.27 15.40
C VAL A 223 -5.68 -37.23 16.50
N ARG A 224 -4.98 -37.18 17.63
CA ARG A 224 -5.17 -38.01 18.85
C ARG A 224 -5.08 -39.53 18.60
N LEU A 225 -6.04 -40.14 17.91
CA LEU A 225 -6.13 -41.59 17.63
C LEU A 225 -6.65 -41.96 16.23
N ALA A 226 -7.15 -41.01 15.43
CA ALA A 226 -7.68 -41.25 14.09
C ALA A 226 -6.86 -40.52 13.00
N TYR A 227 -6.87 -41.06 11.78
CA TYR A 227 -6.34 -40.37 10.60
C TYR A 227 -7.45 -39.54 9.98
N GLU A 228 -7.24 -38.23 9.92
CA GLU A 228 -8.13 -37.30 9.22
C GLU A 228 -7.46 -36.83 7.94
N ASP A 229 -8.24 -36.74 6.86
CA ASP A 229 -7.79 -36.18 5.59
C ASP A 229 -7.72 -34.66 5.71
N VAL A 230 -6.54 -34.11 5.45
CA VAL A 230 -6.24 -32.67 5.44
C VAL A 230 -5.97 -32.25 4.01
N PHE A 231 -6.74 -31.26 3.55
CA PHE A 231 -6.62 -30.67 2.22
C PHE A 231 -5.93 -29.31 2.32
N SER A 232 -4.84 -29.14 1.58
CA SER A 232 -4.11 -27.88 1.49
C SER A 232 -4.15 -27.36 0.05
N LEU A 233 -4.36 -26.05 -0.11
CA LEU A 233 -4.38 -25.35 -1.39
C LEU A 233 -3.34 -24.23 -1.35
N GLU A 234 -2.28 -24.39 -2.13
CA GLU A 234 -1.24 -23.40 -2.33
C GLU A 234 -1.55 -22.61 -3.61
N VAL A 235 -1.72 -21.30 -3.52
CA VAL A 235 -1.98 -20.41 -4.67
C VAL A 235 -0.77 -19.52 -4.89
N ILE A 236 -0.15 -19.63 -6.07
CA ILE A 236 1.07 -18.93 -6.47
C ILE A 236 0.74 -17.94 -7.59
N GLY A 237 1.10 -16.68 -7.37
CA GLY A 237 0.99 -15.58 -8.33
C GLY A 237 0.56 -14.27 -7.67
N PRO A 238 0.20 -13.24 -8.46
CA PRO A 238 -0.21 -11.95 -7.93
C PRO A 238 -1.60 -12.05 -7.28
N VAL A 239 -1.64 -12.20 -5.96
CA VAL A 239 -2.88 -12.16 -5.16
C VAL A 239 -2.97 -10.80 -4.49
N MET A 240 -3.86 -9.95 -4.99
CA MET A 240 -4.07 -8.61 -4.43
C MET A 240 -4.87 -8.67 -3.12
N PRO A 241 -4.69 -7.71 -2.19
CA PRO A 241 -5.42 -7.69 -0.92
C PRO A 241 -6.93 -7.85 -1.06
N HIS A 242 -7.54 -7.15 -2.01
CA HIS A 242 -8.99 -7.25 -2.27
C HIS A 242 -9.43 -8.63 -2.79
N SER A 243 -8.54 -9.39 -3.43
CA SER A 243 -8.83 -10.75 -3.92
C SER A 243 -8.91 -11.77 -2.79
N LEU A 244 -8.28 -11.50 -1.63
CA LEU A 244 -8.31 -12.38 -0.47
C LEU A 244 -9.75 -12.60 0.00
N HIS A 245 -10.59 -11.57 -0.02
CA HIS A 245 -12.00 -11.73 0.36
C HIS A 245 -12.77 -12.64 -0.59
N SER A 246 -12.56 -12.51 -1.89
CA SER A 246 -13.23 -13.38 -2.86
C SER A 246 -12.82 -14.85 -2.65
N LEU A 247 -11.55 -15.09 -2.31
CA LEU A 247 -11.06 -16.42 -1.96
C LEU A 247 -11.67 -16.96 -0.66
N THR A 248 -11.74 -16.15 0.40
CA THR A 248 -12.39 -16.58 1.66
C THR A 248 -13.89 -16.79 1.49
N MET A 249 -14.53 -15.95 0.67
CA MET A 249 -15.79 -16.17 -0.06
C MET A 249 -16.02 -17.62 -0.47
N LEU A 250 -15.21 -18.02 -1.44
CA LEU A 250 -15.28 -19.31 -2.08
C LEU A 250 -15.01 -20.46 -1.09
N LEU A 251 -13.96 -20.33 -0.27
CA LEU A 251 -13.55 -21.36 0.68
C LEU A 251 -14.55 -21.54 1.82
N LYS A 252 -15.20 -20.46 2.29
CA LYS A 252 -16.26 -20.53 3.31
C LYS A 252 -17.40 -21.46 2.86
N ALA A 253 -17.82 -21.34 1.60
CA ALA A 253 -18.86 -22.19 1.03
C ALA A 253 -18.37 -23.63 0.80
N ALA A 254 -17.16 -23.80 0.25
CA ALA A 254 -16.60 -25.11 -0.07
C ALA A 254 -16.26 -25.96 1.17
N GLN A 255 -15.74 -25.33 2.23
CA GLN A 255 -15.25 -25.98 3.44
C GLN A 255 -16.20 -25.85 4.64
N ARG A 256 -17.48 -25.49 4.39
CA ARG A 256 -18.53 -25.35 5.43
C ARG A 256 -18.09 -24.51 6.64
N GLY A 257 -17.33 -23.46 6.40
CA GLY A 257 -16.88 -22.54 7.44
C GLY A 257 -15.69 -23.02 8.28
N ALA A 258 -14.91 -24.01 7.83
CA ALA A 258 -13.72 -24.51 8.53
C ALA A 258 -12.51 -24.58 7.57
N PHE A 259 -11.62 -23.57 7.60
CA PHE A 259 -10.37 -23.60 6.83
C PHE A 259 -9.30 -22.73 7.46
N SER A 260 -8.03 -22.99 7.14
CA SER A 260 -6.90 -22.13 7.48
C SER A 260 -6.11 -21.76 6.22
N ALA A 261 -5.61 -20.53 6.16
CA ALA A 261 -4.79 -20.03 5.07
C ALA A 261 -3.51 -19.39 5.62
N VAL A 262 -2.37 -19.78 5.04
CA VAL A 262 -1.08 -19.13 5.24
C VAL A 262 -0.84 -18.20 4.05
N LEU A 263 -0.47 -16.95 4.31
CA LEU A 263 -0.32 -15.92 3.30
C LEU A 263 1.13 -15.42 3.28
N TYR A 264 1.72 -15.38 2.09
CA TYR A 264 3.03 -14.78 1.84
C TYR A 264 2.83 -13.37 1.31
N THR A 265 2.72 -12.41 2.22
CA THR A 265 2.45 -11.00 1.87
C THR A 265 3.71 -10.30 1.39
N HIS A 266 3.58 -9.52 0.31
CA HIS A 266 4.59 -8.55 -0.06
C HIS A 266 4.46 -7.33 0.87
N GLU A 267 5.40 -7.13 1.77
CA GLU A 267 5.31 -6.12 2.85
C GLU A 267 4.93 -4.70 2.36
N PRO A 268 5.50 -4.18 1.25
CA PRO A 268 5.15 -2.85 0.75
C PRO A 268 3.69 -2.65 0.33
N THR A 269 2.95 -3.73 0.05
CA THR A 269 1.53 -3.67 -0.35
C THR A 269 0.57 -3.85 0.83
N ALA A 270 1.08 -4.15 2.04
CA ALA A 270 0.26 -4.33 3.24
C ALA A 270 -0.59 -3.09 3.56
N VAL A 271 -0.05 -1.89 3.27
CA VAL A 271 -0.74 -0.61 3.52
C VAL A 271 -1.99 -0.38 2.68
N PHE A 272 -2.15 -1.09 1.56
CA PHE A 272 -3.38 -0.99 0.78
C PHE A 272 -4.58 -1.63 1.50
N SER A 273 -4.31 -2.50 2.49
CA SER A 273 -5.31 -3.10 3.37
C SER A 273 -5.73 -2.15 4.49
N SER A 274 -4.82 -1.31 4.99
CA SER A 274 -5.12 -0.32 6.02
C SER A 274 -5.79 0.91 5.41
N CYS A 275 -7.08 1.09 5.68
CA CYS A 275 -7.80 2.31 5.28
C CYS A 275 -8.52 2.92 6.48
N GLU A 276 -7.75 3.30 7.50
CA GLU A 276 -8.23 4.10 8.64
C GLU A 276 -8.36 5.60 8.30
N LEU A 277 -8.27 5.96 7.02
CA LEU A 277 -7.90 7.32 6.58
C LEU A 277 -9.02 8.10 5.87
N LEU A 278 -10.23 7.54 5.80
CA LEU A 278 -11.36 8.14 5.10
C LEU A 278 -12.60 8.07 6.00
N GLN A 279 -12.67 9.03 6.92
CA GLN A 279 -13.78 9.16 7.86
C GLN A 279 -14.88 10.05 7.25
N GLU A 280 -15.42 9.68 6.08
CA GLU A 280 -16.54 10.40 5.48
C GLU A 280 -17.62 9.43 4.96
N THR A 281 -18.78 9.55 5.62
CA THR A 281 -20.15 9.10 5.34
C THR A 281 -20.47 8.31 4.05
N ILE A 282 -21.05 7.12 4.27
CA ILE A 282 -22.03 6.31 3.50
C ILE A 282 -21.87 6.23 1.97
N CYS A 283 -21.48 5.02 1.56
CA CYS A 283 -21.29 4.51 0.20
C CYS A 283 -22.55 4.63 -0.68
N LYS A 284 -22.44 5.34 -1.81
CA LYS A 284 -23.33 5.14 -2.96
C LYS A 284 -22.85 3.89 -3.69
N ALA A 285 -23.69 2.86 -3.74
CA ALA A 285 -23.39 1.55 -4.33
C ALA A 285 -22.75 1.67 -5.73
N LEU A 286 -21.85 0.73 -6.04
CA LEU A 286 -21.27 0.47 -7.37
C LEU A 286 -22.04 -0.68 -8.08
N PRO A 287 -23.35 -0.59 -8.37
CA PRO A 287 -24.14 -1.75 -8.80
C PRO A 287 -23.74 -2.28 -10.18
N LYS A 288 -23.00 -1.50 -10.98
CA LYS A 288 -22.68 -1.82 -12.38
C LYS A 288 -21.26 -2.39 -12.57
N CYS A 289 -20.50 -2.61 -11.50
CA CYS A 289 -19.08 -2.95 -11.64
C CYS A 289 -18.80 -4.46 -11.72
N GLY A 290 -19.79 -5.28 -12.09
CA GLY A 290 -19.61 -6.72 -12.38
C GLY A 290 -19.12 -7.60 -11.23
N LEU A 291 -18.93 -7.05 -10.03
CA LEU A 291 -18.55 -7.79 -8.83
C LEU A 291 -19.79 -8.26 -8.05
N HIS A 292 -19.61 -9.34 -7.30
CA HIS A 292 -20.64 -9.86 -6.40
C HIS A 292 -20.99 -8.82 -5.31
N SER A 293 -22.27 -8.65 -4.99
CA SER A 293 -22.76 -7.64 -4.04
C SER A 293 -22.04 -7.69 -2.69
N LYS A 294 -21.92 -8.87 -2.08
CA LYS A 294 -21.20 -9.04 -0.81
C LYS A 294 -19.73 -8.59 -0.86
N THR A 295 -19.06 -8.79 -2.00
CA THR A 295 -17.70 -8.30 -2.19
C THR A 295 -17.69 -6.78 -2.23
N LEU A 296 -18.67 -6.16 -2.90
CA LEU A 296 -18.79 -4.70 -2.92
C LEU A 296 -19.13 -4.13 -1.55
N ASP A 297 -20.06 -4.76 -0.82
CA ASP A 297 -20.43 -4.34 0.54
C ASP A 297 -19.19 -4.33 1.44
N GLN A 298 -18.36 -5.39 1.36
CA GLN A 298 -17.16 -5.48 2.17
C GLN A 298 -16.05 -4.50 1.71
N LEU A 299 -15.90 -4.27 0.40
CA LEU A 299 -14.97 -3.25 -0.13
C LEU A 299 -15.41 -1.81 0.19
N SER A 300 -16.70 -1.63 0.45
CA SER A 300 -17.29 -0.36 0.86
C SER A 300 -17.10 -0.10 2.36
N GLN A 301 -16.89 -1.17 3.15
CA GLN A 301 -16.61 -1.07 4.58
C GLN A 301 -15.18 -0.58 4.83
N LEU A 302 -15.00 0.10 5.96
CA LEU A 302 -13.68 0.48 6.45
C LEU A 302 -12.91 -0.80 6.81
N PRO A 303 -11.68 -0.99 6.28
CA PRO A 303 -10.85 -2.12 6.66
C PRO A 303 -10.53 -2.06 8.15
N THR A 304 -10.77 -3.18 8.84
CA THR A 304 -10.47 -3.34 10.27
C THR A 304 -9.01 -3.72 10.52
N LEU A 305 -8.30 -4.11 9.46
CA LEU A 305 -6.88 -4.39 9.54
C LEU A 305 -6.11 -3.08 9.41
N GLY A 306 -5.52 -2.64 10.52
CA GLY A 306 -4.55 -1.55 10.53
C GLY A 306 -3.26 -1.92 9.78
N LYS A 307 -2.11 -1.46 10.27
CA LYS A 307 -0.80 -1.57 9.59
C LYS A 307 -0.21 -2.99 9.49
N SER A 308 -0.97 -4.02 9.87
CA SER A 308 -0.49 -5.40 9.97
C SER A 308 -0.63 -6.16 8.64
N SER A 309 0.40 -6.92 8.26
CA SER A 309 0.33 -7.89 7.18
C SER A 309 -0.27 -9.21 7.69
N ILE A 310 -1.35 -9.70 7.08
CA ILE A 310 -1.93 -11.00 7.48
C ILE A 310 -0.98 -12.10 7.01
N ARG A 311 -0.42 -12.87 7.95
CA ARG A 311 0.39 -14.05 7.65
C ARG A 311 -0.40 -15.35 7.80
N PHE A 312 -1.39 -15.33 8.70
CA PHE A 312 -2.24 -16.49 8.96
C PHE A 312 -3.69 -16.06 9.16
N LEU A 313 -4.59 -16.75 8.48
CA LEU A 313 -6.04 -16.60 8.60
C LEU A 313 -6.63 -17.96 8.95
N GLU A 314 -7.42 -18.03 10.01
CA GLU A 314 -8.16 -19.21 10.40
C GLU A 314 -9.66 -18.89 10.44
N MET A 315 -10.46 -19.76 9.84
CA MET A 315 -11.90 -19.76 9.95
C MET A 315 -12.34 -21.01 10.69
N LYS A 316 -13.07 -20.82 11.80
CA LYS A 316 -13.73 -21.89 12.56
C LYS A 316 -15.16 -21.46 12.85
N ASP A 317 -16.12 -22.36 12.64
CA ASP A 317 -17.54 -22.11 12.87
C ASP A 317 -18.05 -20.81 12.23
N TYR A 318 -17.59 -20.54 10.99
CA TYR A 318 -17.90 -19.32 10.23
C TYR A 318 -17.37 -18.00 10.84
N ALA A 319 -16.56 -18.06 11.90
CA ALA A 319 -15.87 -16.93 12.51
C ALA A 319 -14.41 -16.85 12.03
N TYR A 320 -13.92 -15.62 11.81
CA TYR A 320 -12.54 -15.38 11.38
C TYR A 320 -11.63 -15.03 12.56
N THR A 321 -10.44 -15.60 12.58
CA THR A 321 -9.31 -15.17 13.41
C THR A 321 -8.09 -14.98 12.52
N TRP A 322 -7.25 -13.99 12.81
CA TRP A 322 -6.04 -13.72 12.02
C TRP A 322 -4.85 -13.43 12.91
N ARG A 323 -3.65 -13.68 12.39
CA ARG A 323 -2.37 -13.34 13.02
C ARG A 323 -1.50 -12.58 12.04
N SER A 324 -0.82 -11.56 12.55
CA SER A 324 0.18 -10.76 11.83
C SER A 324 1.55 -11.42 11.89
#